data_AF-A0A1Y6KX54-F1
#
_entry.id   AF-A0A1Y6KX54-F1
#
_cell.length_a   1.000
_cell.length_b   1.000
_cell.length_c   1.000
_cell.angle_alpha   90.00
_cell.angle_beta   90.00
_cell.angle_gamma   90.00
#
_symmetry.space_group_name_H-M   'P 1'
#
loop_
_entity.id
_entity.type
_entity.pdbx_description
1 polymer ?
#
loop_
_entity_poly.entity_id
_entity_poly.type
_entity_poly.pdbx_seq_one_letter_code
_entity_poly.pdbx_strand_id
1 'polypeptide(L)'
;MSSSMQQERGLLLLSTVSSFTFAILGIVLGSLVGSLVIIFDGAYSLVSLALTMLSLGAAHYLHKPEINKDSSQVAMIAPAVIAIKGSVIALMCIWSFYSAVEAILAGGRDINAGVALAFGMISVVGCYGTYRYIKVKSKNISSVLADAEAKQWVMDTVISASVLMGFVVAKILMMTQYAHLAVYADPTMVILASIYFIIVPVKMVRQAASELMDIYSHGGLVHAQNIK
;
A
#
# COMPACT_ATOMS: atom_id res chain seq x y z
N MET A 1 17.92 12.70 -24.45
CA MET A 1 17.65 12.10 -23.11
C MET A 1 18.80 11.15 -22.83
N SER A 2 19.51 11.26 -21.70
CA SER A 2 20.63 10.34 -21.41
C SER A 2 20.12 8.89 -21.32
N SER A 3 20.94 7.93 -21.74
CA SER A 3 20.62 6.49 -21.67
C SER A 3 20.21 6.05 -20.26
N SER A 4 20.79 6.69 -19.22
CA SER A 4 20.44 6.48 -17.82
C SER A 4 19.00 6.89 -17.47
N MET A 5 18.54 8.06 -17.91
CA MET A 5 17.17 8.51 -17.63
C MET A 5 16.11 7.65 -18.32
N GLN A 6 16.41 7.15 -19.52
CA GLN A 6 15.50 6.25 -20.24
C GLN A 6 15.41 4.87 -19.58
N GLN A 7 16.54 4.36 -19.06
CA GLN A 7 16.58 3.12 -18.28
C GLN A 7 15.86 3.25 -16.93
N GLU A 8 16.06 4.37 -16.22
CA GLU A 8 15.35 4.67 -14.97
C GLU A 8 13.83 4.68 -15.17
N ARG A 9 13.34 5.45 -16.15
CA ARG A 9 11.91 5.49 -16.48
C ARG A 9 11.36 4.11 -16.83
N GLY A 10 12.13 3.29 -17.53
CA GLY A 10 11.76 1.91 -17.84
C GLY A 10 11.62 1.03 -16.59
N LEU A 11 12.51 1.16 -15.61
CA LEU A 11 12.41 0.43 -14.33
C LEU A 11 11.20 0.87 -13.51
N LEU A 12 10.94 2.18 -13.45
CA LEU A 12 9.76 2.70 -12.74
C LEU A 12 8.45 2.27 -13.41
N LEU A 13 8.42 2.24 -14.75
CA LEU A 13 7.27 1.76 -15.50
C LEU A 13 7.05 0.26 -15.29
N LEU A 14 8.12 -0.53 -15.30
CA LEU A 14 8.06 -1.96 -14.99
C LEU A 14 7.50 -2.18 -13.57
N SER A 15 8.03 -1.47 -12.58
CA SER A 15 7.55 -1.53 -11.19
C SER A 15 6.05 -1.25 -11.13
N THR A 16 5.63 -0.13 -11.72
CA THR A 16 4.23 0.32 -11.75
C THR A 16 3.31 -0.72 -12.40
N VAL A 17 3.68 -1.24 -13.57
CA VAL A 17 2.88 -2.23 -14.30
C VAL A 17 2.82 -3.55 -13.53
N SER A 18 3.93 -4.02 -12.98
CA SER A 18 3.97 -5.23 -12.17
C SER A 18 3.09 -5.12 -10.93
N SER A 19 3.21 -4.05 -10.14
CA SER A 19 2.38 -3.83 -8.96
C SER A 19 0.89 -3.74 -9.32
N PHE A 20 0.54 -3.04 -10.42
CA PHE A 20 -0.83 -2.98 -10.90
C PHE A 20 -1.38 -4.35 -11.30
N THR A 21 -0.60 -5.14 -12.04
CA THR A 21 -1.00 -6.50 -12.43
C THR A 21 -1.20 -7.41 -11.21
N PHE A 22 -0.28 -7.38 -10.23
CA PHE A 22 -0.44 -8.15 -8.99
C PHE A 22 -1.67 -7.71 -8.19
N ALA A 23 -1.94 -6.41 -8.11
CA ALA A 23 -3.11 -5.88 -7.43
C ALA A 23 -4.42 -6.41 -8.04
N ILE A 24 -4.56 -6.35 -9.37
CA ILE A 24 -5.75 -6.83 -10.08
C ILE A 24 -5.88 -8.35 -9.96
N LEU A 25 -4.78 -9.10 -10.14
CA LEU A 25 -4.78 -10.55 -9.98
C LEU A 25 -5.17 -10.97 -8.55
N GLY A 26 -4.66 -10.28 -7.53
CA GLY A 26 -5.03 -10.50 -6.14
C GLY A 26 -6.52 -10.28 -5.90
N ILE A 27 -7.08 -9.16 -6.36
CA ILE A 27 -8.52 -8.88 -6.20
C ILE A 27 -9.37 -9.95 -6.91
N VAL A 28 -9.04 -10.29 -8.16
CA VAL A 28 -9.82 -11.27 -8.96
C VAL A 28 -9.72 -12.66 -8.35
N LEU A 29 -8.50 -13.16 -8.09
CA LEU A 29 -8.30 -14.50 -7.53
C LEU A 29 -8.82 -14.59 -6.10
N GLY A 30 -8.60 -13.57 -5.28
CA GLY A 30 -9.14 -13.50 -3.93
C GLY A 30 -10.67 -13.56 -3.93
N SER A 31 -11.33 -12.90 -4.89
CA SER A 31 -12.79 -12.98 -5.05
C SER A 31 -13.26 -14.36 -5.49
N LEU A 32 -12.56 -15.00 -6.43
CA LEU A 32 -12.90 -16.34 -6.94
C LEU A 32 -12.69 -17.44 -5.88
N VAL A 33 -11.62 -17.33 -5.10
CA VAL A 33 -11.23 -18.29 -4.06
C VAL A 33 -11.89 -17.98 -2.72
N GLY A 34 -12.48 -16.78 -2.60
CA GLY A 34 -13.14 -16.32 -1.40
C GLY A 34 -12.16 -16.02 -0.26
N SER A 35 -10.96 -15.49 -0.54
CA SER A 35 -9.97 -15.12 0.48
C SER A 35 -9.98 -13.61 0.73
N LEU A 36 -10.30 -13.21 1.96
CA LEU A 36 -10.27 -11.80 2.35
C LEU A 36 -8.85 -11.26 2.40
N VAL A 37 -7.86 -12.06 2.81
CA VAL A 37 -6.47 -11.57 2.91
C VAL A 37 -5.84 -11.32 1.54
N ILE A 38 -6.18 -12.13 0.54
CA ILE A 38 -5.71 -11.93 -0.84
C ILE A 38 -6.38 -10.69 -1.45
N ILE A 39 -7.69 -10.50 -1.23
CA ILE A 39 -8.40 -9.28 -1.66
C ILE A 39 -7.80 -8.06 -0.97
N PHE A 40 -7.53 -8.13 0.34
CA PHE A 40 -6.93 -7.06 1.11
C PHE A 40 -5.57 -6.63 0.54
N ASP A 41 -4.69 -7.58 0.28
CA ASP A 41 -3.35 -7.32 -0.29
C ASP A 41 -3.45 -6.65 -1.67
N GLY A 42 -4.32 -7.18 -2.54
CA GLY A 42 -4.54 -6.62 -3.88
C GLY A 42 -5.16 -5.21 -3.85
N ALA A 43 -6.18 -5.01 -3.02
CA ALA A 43 -6.82 -3.71 -2.87
C ALA A 43 -5.90 -2.68 -2.20
N TYR A 44 -5.09 -3.08 -1.22
CA TYR A 44 -4.09 -2.22 -0.59
C TYR A 44 -3.09 -1.70 -1.61
N SER A 45 -2.58 -2.62 -2.44
CA SER A 45 -1.63 -2.29 -3.51
C SER A 45 -2.23 -1.33 -4.53
N LEU A 46 -3.48 -1.55 -4.96
CA LEU A 46 -4.17 -0.68 -5.92
C LEU A 46 -4.40 0.72 -5.34
N VAL A 47 -4.89 0.81 -4.10
CA VAL A 47 -5.14 2.07 -3.40
C VAL A 47 -3.82 2.81 -3.19
N SER A 48 -2.77 2.12 -2.73
CA SER A 48 -1.45 2.71 -2.52
C SER A 48 -0.87 3.26 -3.82
N LEU A 49 -1.02 2.54 -4.93
CA LEU A 49 -0.58 2.99 -6.25
C LEU A 49 -1.32 4.26 -6.68
N ALA A 50 -2.65 4.29 -6.58
CA ALA A 50 -3.45 5.48 -6.93
C ALA A 50 -3.07 6.70 -6.08
N LEU A 51 -2.85 6.51 -4.78
CA LEU A 51 -2.43 7.57 -3.86
C LEU A 51 -0.99 8.03 -4.12
N THR A 52 -0.14 7.14 -4.62
CA THR A 52 1.21 7.49 -5.07
C THR A 52 1.17 8.34 -6.34
N MET A 53 0.30 8.01 -7.30
CA MET A 53 0.06 8.85 -8.48
C MET A 53 -0.46 10.24 -8.09
N LEU A 54 -1.38 10.31 -7.12
CA LEU A 54 -1.85 11.59 -6.55
C LEU A 54 -0.70 12.39 -5.95
N SER A 55 0.17 11.74 -5.18
CA SER A 55 1.34 12.37 -4.55
C SER A 55 2.33 12.90 -5.59
N LEU A 56 2.57 12.14 -6.66
CA LEU A 56 3.42 12.56 -7.77
C LEU A 56 2.81 13.73 -8.55
N GLY A 57 1.50 13.72 -8.79
CA GLY A 57 0.78 14.82 -9.42
C GLY A 57 0.89 16.12 -8.60
N ALA A 58 0.70 16.03 -7.28
CA ALA A 58 0.87 17.15 -6.36
C ALA A 58 2.32 17.64 -6.34
N ALA A 59 3.31 16.74 -6.28
CA ALA A 59 4.72 17.10 -6.33
C ALA A 59 5.07 17.79 -7.65
N HIS A 60 4.57 17.30 -8.79
CA HIS A 60 4.79 17.91 -10.09
C HIS A 60 4.19 19.32 -10.17
N TYR A 61 2.99 19.52 -9.63
CA TYR A 61 2.37 20.83 -9.52
C TYR A 61 3.22 21.80 -8.68
N LEU A 62 3.68 21.37 -7.50
CA LEU A 62 4.48 22.19 -6.58
C LEU A 62 5.88 22.58 -7.11
N HIS A 63 6.44 21.81 -8.06
CA HIS A 63 7.74 22.10 -8.65
C HIS A 63 7.68 23.03 -9.87
N LYS A 64 6.49 23.45 -10.32
CA LYS A 64 6.37 24.41 -11.42
C LYS A 64 6.98 25.77 -11.02
N PRO A 65 7.81 26.39 -11.88
CA PRO A 65 8.52 27.63 -11.55
C PRO A 65 7.60 28.84 -11.32
N GLU A 66 6.37 28.77 -11.82
CA GLU A 66 5.33 29.81 -11.68
C GLU A 66 4.64 29.79 -10.30
N ILE A 67 4.87 28.74 -9.50
CA ILE A 67 4.19 28.56 -8.23
C ILE A 67 4.90 29.32 -7.12
N ASN A 68 4.20 30.26 -6.50
CA ASN A 68 4.67 30.95 -5.31
C ASN A 68 4.61 30.00 -4.10
N LYS A 69 5.76 29.43 -3.74
CA LYS A 69 5.91 28.49 -2.62
C LYS A 69 5.63 29.13 -1.25
N ASP A 70 5.70 30.45 -1.16
CA ASP A 70 5.44 31.19 0.08
C ASP A 70 3.93 31.45 0.30
N SER A 71 3.08 31.08 -0.66
CA SER A 71 1.63 31.14 -0.50
C SER A 71 1.14 30.06 0.46
N SER A 72 0.39 30.46 1.49
CA SER A 72 -0.29 29.56 2.43
C SER A 72 -1.12 28.49 1.70
N GLN A 73 -1.77 28.84 0.58
CA GLN A 73 -2.57 27.90 -0.22
C GLN A 73 -1.73 26.78 -0.84
N VAL A 74 -0.51 27.12 -1.28
CA VAL A 74 0.44 26.16 -1.88
C VAL A 74 1.03 25.26 -0.78
N ALA A 75 1.33 25.84 0.39
CA ALA A 75 1.81 25.10 1.54
C ALA A 75 0.81 24.05 2.05
N MET A 76 -0.50 24.31 1.91
CA MET A 76 -1.56 23.36 2.32
C MET A 76 -1.67 22.11 1.41
N ILE A 77 -1.14 22.14 0.18
CA ILE A 77 -1.31 21.03 -0.79
C ILE A 77 -0.65 19.75 -0.30
N ALA A 78 0.60 19.83 0.16
CA ALA A 78 1.35 18.66 0.62
C ALA A 78 0.68 17.95 1.82
N PRO A 79 0.34 18.64 2.94
CA PRO A 79 -0.35 17.99 4.04
C PRO A 79 -1.76 17.54 3.67
N ALA A 80 -2.49 18.25 2.80
CA ALA A 80 -3.80 17.79 2.33
C ALA A 80 -3.71 16.44 1.59
N VAL A 81 -2.72 16.25 0.72
CA VAL A 81 -2.49 14.98 0.02
C VAL A 81 -2.13 13.86 1.01
N ILE A 82 -1.30 14.16 2.01
CA ILE A 82 -0.95 13.19 3.07
C ILE A 82 -2.19 12.81 3.90
N ALA A 83 -3.04 13.78 4.25
CA ALA A 83 -4.29 13.55 4.98
C ALA A 83 -5.25 12.67 4.18
N ILE A 84 -5.41 12.93 2.88
CA ILE A 84 -6.24 12.10 1.98
C ILE A 84 -5.68 10.67 1.92
N LYS A 85 -4.37 10.53 1.69
CA LYS A 85 -3.71 9.22 1.63
C LYS A 85 -3.91 8.42 2.92
N GLY A 86 -3.67 9.04 4.07
CA GLY A 86 -3.90 8.41 5.36
C GLY A 86 -5.37 8.05 5.58
N SER A 87 -6.31 8.92 5.22
CA SER A 87 -7.74 8.68 5.40
C SER A 87 -8.25 7.51 4.57
N VAL A 88 -7.87 7.45 3.29
CA VAL A 88 -8.30 6.38 2.37
C VAL A 88 -7.78 5.02 2.83
N ILE A 89 -6.50 4.92 3.20
CA ILE A 89 -5.93 3.66 3.70
C ILE A 89 -6.56 3.27 5.05
N ALA A 90 -6.80 4.23 5.94
CA ALA A 90 -7.45 3.96 7.23
C ALA A 90 -8.88 3.41 7.04
N LEU A 91 -9.67 4.02 6.15
CA LEU A 91 -11.03 3.56 5.82
C LEU A 91 -11.01 2.14 5.25
N MET A 92 -10.08 1.85 4.34
CA MET A 92 -9.90 0.51 3.81
C MET A 92 -9.60 -0.51 4.92
N CYS A 93 -8.67 -0.20 5.83
CA CYS A 93 -8.34 -1.08 6.95
C CYS A 93 -9.55 -1.33 7.86
N ILE A 94 -10.35 -0.30 8.14
CA ILE A 94 -11.57 -0.41 8.96
C ILE A 94 -12.59 -1.31 8.26
N TRP A 95 -12.79 -1.13 6.95
CA TRP A 95 -13.72 -1.94 6.17
C TRP A 95 -13.29 -3.41 6.13
N SER A 96 -12.01 -3.68 5.87
CA SER A 96 -11.48 -5.05 5.84
C SER A 96 -11.52 -5.73 7.21
N PHE A 97 -11.24 -4.98 8.28
CA PHE A 97 -11.42 -5.46 9.65
C PHE A 97 -12.89 -5.85 9.91
N TYR A 98 -13.83 -4.99 9.55
CA TYR A 98 -15.25 -5.27 9.70
C TYR A 98 -15.66 -6.54 8.94
N SER A 99 -15.28 -6.66 7.66
CA SER A 99 -15.57 -7.86 6.86
C SER A 99 -14.95 -9.13 7.44
N ALA A 100 -13.76 -9.04 8.03
CA ALA A 100 -13.11 -10.17 8.68
C ALA A 100 -13.79 -10.58 9.99
N VAL A 101 -14.23 -9.62 10.81
CA VAL A 101 -15.01 -9.92 12.01
C VAL A 101 -16.34 -10.57 11.65
N GLU A 102 -17.04 -10.03 10.65
CA GLU A 102 -18.28 -10.61 10.13
C GLU A 102 -18.07 -12.06 9.66
N ALA A 103 -16.97 -12.32 8.93
CA ALA A 103 -16.61 -13.66 8.48
C ALA A 103 -16.36 -14.63 9.64
N ILE A 104 -15.74 -14.20 10.74
CA ILE A 104 -15.58 -15.05 11.94
C ILE A 104 -16.93 -15.36 12.57
N LEU A 105 -17.78 -14.34 12.74
CA LEU A 105 -19.11 -14.49 13.36
C LEU A 105 -20.06 -15.36 12.51
N ALA A 106 -19.89 -15.36 11.18
CA ALA A 106 -20.62 -16.21 10.24
C ALA A 106 -20.15 -17.68 10.22
N GLY A 107 -19.17 -18.07 11.05
CA GLY A 107 -18.64 -19.43 11.12
C GLY A 107 -17.33 -19.67 10.38
N GLY A 108 -16.66 -18.60 9.94
CA GLY A 108 -15.40 -18.66 9.18
C GLY A 108 -15.62 -18.65 7.67
N ARG A 109 -14.53 -18.76 6.91
CA ARG A 109 -14.55 -18.87 5.45
C ARG A 109 -13.84 -20.13 5.01
N ASP A 110 -14.56 -20.96 4.26
CA ASP A 110 -13.92 -22.05 3.55
C ASP A 110 -13.23 -21.49 2.31
N ILE A 111 -11.94 -21.77 2.20
CA ILE A 111 -11.06 -21.20 1.20
C ILE A 111 -10.32 -22.36 0.58
N ASN A 112 -10.21 -22.34 -0.75
CA ASN A 112 -9.36 -23.29 -1.43
C ASN A 112 -7.88 -23.01 -1.11
N ALA A 113 -7.41 -23.60 -0.01
CA ALA A 113 -6.05 -23.43 0.50
C ALA A 113 -4.99 -23.82 -0.54
N GLY A 114 -5.30 -24.74 -1.47
CA GLY A 114 -4.39 -25.10 -2.56
C GLY A 114 -4.18 -23.95 -3.54
N VAL A 115 -5.28 -23.30 -3.99
CA VAL A 115 -5.20 -22.14 -4.89
C VAL A 115 -4.59 -20.94 -4.18
N ALA A 116 -4.95 -20.70 -2.91
CA ALA A 116 -4.37 -19.62 -2.10
C ALA A 116 -2.87 -19.78 -1.89
N LEU A 117 -2.39 -21.01 -1.61
CA LEU A 117 -0.95 -21.32 -1.53
C LEU A 117 -0.24 -21.12 -2.87
N ALA A 118 -0.82 -21.59 -3.97
CA ALA A 118 -0.25 -21.41 -5.31
C ALA A 118 -0.10 -19.92 -5.65
N PHE A 119 -1.15 -19.13 -5.39
CA PHE A 119 -1.10 -17.69 -5.58
C PHE A 119 -0.09 -17.01 -4.65
N GLY A 120 -0.03 -17.39 -3.37
CA GLY A 120 0.95 -16.87 -2.42
C GLY A 120 2.38 -17.15 -2.87
N MET A 121 2.67 -18.35 -3.39
CA MET A 121 3.99 -18.66 -3.94
C MET A 121 4.32 -17.82 -5.18
N ILE A 122 3.37 -17.69 -6.12
CA ILE A 122 3.55 -16.86 -7.32
C ILE A 122 3.80 -15.39 -6.92
N SER A 123 3.09 -14.90 -5.91
CA SER A 123 3.24 -13.52 -5.40
C SER A 123 4.62 -13.31 -4.79
N VAL A 124 5.07 -14.19 -3.90
CA VAL A 124 6.41 -14.10 -3.30
C VAL A 124 7.51 -14.16 -4.36
N VAL A 125 7.42 -15.11 -5.30
CA VAL A 125 8.41 -15.27 -6.39
C VAL A 125 8.38 -14.04 -7.31
N GLY A 126 7.20 -13.54 -7.62
CA GLY A 126 6.99 -12.34 -8.43
C GLY A 126 7.59 -11.10 -7.79
N CYS A 127 7.25 -10.83 -6.52
CA CYS A 127 7.77 -9.70 -5.77
C CYS A 127 9.29 -9.76 -5.64
N TYR A 128 9.83 -10.93 -5.28
CA TYR A 128 11.27 -11.11 -5.15
C TYR A 128 11.99 -10.99 -6.51
N GLY A 129 11.39 -11.50 -7.59
CA GLY A 129 11.91 -11.38 -8.94
C GLY A 129 12.01 -9.93 -9.40
N THR A 130 10.94 -9.15 -9.20
CA THR A 130 10.92 -7.71 -9.53
C THR A 130 11.91 -6.93 -8.68
N TYR A 131 11.98 -7.19 -7.37
CA TYR A 131 13.00 -6.62 -6.48
C TYR A 131 14.42 -6.87 -7.02
N ARG A 132 14.76 -8.13 -7.33
CA ARG A 132 16.09 -8.51 -7.80
C ARG A 132 16.42 -7.81 -9.12
N TYR A 133 15.47 -7.75 -10.03
CA TYR A 133 15.65 -7.08 -11.32
C TYR A 133 15.91 -5.58 -11.16
N ILE A 134 15.08 -4.87 -10.37
CA ILE A 134 15.24 -3.44 -10.11
C ILE A 134 16.55 -3.17 -9.36
N LYS A 135 16.89 -3.96 -8.33
CA LYS A 135 18.12 -3.77 -7.55
C LYS A 135 19.39 -3.92 -8.39
N VAL A 136 19.45 -4.93 -9.25
CA VAL A 136 20.61 -5.15 -10.13
C VAL A 136 20.76 -3.99 -11.11
N LYS A 137 19.65 -3.52 -11.70
CA LYS A 137 19.69 -2.43 -12.68
C LYS A 137 19.89 -1.06 -12.05
N SER A 138 19.34 -0.82 -10.86
CA SER A 138 19.50 0.42 -10.08
C SER A 138 20.97 0.71 -9.75
N LYS A 139 21.76 -0.32 -9.39
CA LYS A 139 23.21 -0.19 -9.15
C LYS A 139 23.98 0.33 -10.37
N ASN A 140 23.53 0.03 -11.59
CA ASN A 140 24.22 0.46 -12.81
C ASN A 140 23.91 1.92 -13.18
N ILE A 141 22.79 2.48 -12.70
CA ILE A 141 22.32 3.83 -13.06
C ILE A 141 22.40 4.83 -11.90
N SER A 142 22.73 4.39 -10.67
CA SER A 142 22.83 5.23 -9.47
C SER A 142 21.56 6.06 -9.17
N SER A 143 20.38 5.51 -9.47
CA SER A 143 19.09 6.19 -9.27
C SER A 143 18.57 6.00 -7.85
N VAL A 144 18.28 7.14 -7.19
CA VAL A 144 17.64 7.17 -5.86
C VAL A 144 16.21 6.65 -5.92
N LEU A 145 15.46 6.96 -6.99
CA LEU A 145 14.09 6.48 -7.16
C LEU A 145 14.05 4.96 -7.37
N ALA A 146 14.94 4.41 -8.20
CA ALA A 146 15.00 2.97 -8.42
C ALA A 146 15.43 2.19 -7.15
N ASP A 147 16.29 2.77 -6.30
CA ASP A 147 16.61 2.20 -4.99
C ASP A 147 15.43 2.26 -4.01
N ALA A 148 14.65 3.35 -4.04
CA ALA A 148 13.42 3.47 -3.25
C ALA A 148 12.38 2.42 -3.65
N GLU A 149 12.15 2.23 -4.95
CA GLU A 149 11.28 1.15 -5.47
C GLU A 149 11.78 -0.23 -5.07
N ALA A 150 13.10 -0.49 -5.17
CA ALA A 150 13.65 -1.78 -4.75
C ALA A 150 13.39 -2.06 -3.26
N LYS A 151 13.47 -1.04 -2.38
CA LYS A 151 13.12 -1.20 -0.96
C LYS A 151 11.63 -1.47 -0.77
N GLN A 152 10.76 -0.84 -1.55
CA GLN A 152 9.33 -1.12 -1.52
C GLN A 152 9.03 -2.57 -1.89
N TRP A 153 9.63 -3.09 -2.97
CA TRP A 153 9.46 -4.49 -3.36
C TRP A 153 9.99 -5.50 -2.32
N VAL A 154 10.99 -5.12 -1.51
CA VAL A 154 11.41 -5.95 -0.35
C VAL A 154 10.28 -6.02 0.67
N MET A 155 9.64 -4.89 1.00
CA MET A 155 8.50 -4.85 1.92
C MET A 155 7.35 -5.70 1.38
N ASP A 156 7.02 -5.55 0.10
CA ASP A 156 5.96 -6.34 -0.55
C ASP A 156 6.28 -7.84 -0.50
N THR A 157 7.54 -8.23 -0.75
CA THR A 157 7.98 -9.63 -0.64
C THR A 157 7.80 -10.18 0.78
N VAL A 158 8.13 -9.40 1.82
CA VAL A 158 7.97 -9.80 3.22
C VAL A 158 6.49 -9.95 3.59
N ILE A 159 5.64 -9.03 3.12
CA ILE A 159 4.19 -9.10 3.34
C ILE A 159 3.62 -10.34 2.64
N SER A 160 3.91 -10.55 1.36
CA SER A 160 3.46 -11.74 0.62
C SER A 160 3.97 -13.04 1.24
N ALA A 161 5.19 -13.06 1.77
CA ALA A 161 5.74 -14.24 2.46
C ALA A 161 5.01 -14.52 3.78
N SER A 162 4.61 -13.47 4.51
CA SER A 162 3.84 -13.59 5.74
C SER A 162 2.44 -14.15 5.47
N VAL A 163 1.78 -13.67 4.40
CA VAL A 163 0.48 -14.19 3.94
C VAL A 163 0.60 -15.66 3.50
N LEU A 164 1.63 -15.99 2.71
CA LEU A 164 1.91 -17.37 2.30
C LEU A 164 2.11 -18.28 3.52
N MET A 165 2.88 -17.84 4.52
CA MET A 165 3.09 -18.59 5.75
C MET A 165 1.78 -18.86 6.49
N GLY A 166 0.88 -17.87 6.56
CA GLY A 166 -0.44 -18.05 7.16
C GLY A 166 -1.28 -19.11 6.42
N PHE A 167 -1.22 -19.15 5.08
CA PHE A 167 -1.86 -20.23 4.31
C PHE A 167 -1.19 -21.60 4.48
N VAL A 168 0.13 -21.65 4.67
CA VAL A 168 0.83 -22.90 5.00
C VAL A 168 0.34 -23.44 6.34
N VAL A 169 0.24 -22.58 7.35
CA VAL A 169 -0.31 -22.95 8.66
C VAL A 169 -1.76 -23.42 8.53
N ALA A 170 -2.60 -22.71 7.77
CA ALA A 170 -3.98 -23.12 7.50
C ALA A 170 -4.04 -24.52 6.86
N LYS A 171 -3.16 -24.79 5.88
CA LYS A 171 -3.11 -26.10 5.20
C LYS A 171 -2.66 -27.22 6.12
N ILE A 172 -1.70 -26.97 7.01
CA ILE A 172 -1.26 -27.94 8.03
C ILE A 172 -2.41 -28.24 8.98
N LEU A 173 -3.15 -27.20 9.45
CA LEU A 173 -4.31 -27.40 10.32
C LEU A 173 -5.37 -28.30 9.69
N MET A 174 -5.63 -28.17 8.39
CA MET A 174 -6.55 -29.06 7.66
C MET A 174 -6.13 -30.54 7.67
N MET A 175 -4.84 -30.85 7.84
CA MET A 175 -4.33 -32.22 7.92
C MET A 175 -4.33 -32.79 9.35
N THR A 176 -4.76 -31.99 10.34
CA THR A 176 -4.79 -32.39 11.74
C THR A 176 -6.23 -32.50 12.25
N GLN A 177 -6.39 -32.95 13.50
CA GLN A 177 -7.66 -32.93 14.22
C GLN A 177 -8.28 -31.53 14.38
N TYR A 178 -7.50 -30.47 14.14
CA TYR A 178 -7.94 -29.07 14.24
C TYR A 178 -8.40 -28.48 12.91
N ALA A 179 -8.78 -29.29 11.92
CA ALA A 179 -9.23 -28.82 10.61
C ALA A 179 -10.38 -27.78 10.69
N HIS A 180 -11.23 -27.88 11.70
CA HIS A 180 -12.30 -26.91 11.98
C HIS A 180 -11.78 -25.48 12.28
N LEU A 181 -10.52 -25.31 12.66
CA LEU A 181 -9.93 -23.99 12.88
C LEU A 181 -9.39 -23.35 11.59
N ALA A 182 -9.18 -24.13 10.53
CA ALA A 182 -8.60 -23.64 9.28
C ALA A 182 -9.47 -22.56 8.60
N VAL A 183 -10.79 -22.63 8.77
CA VAL A 183 -11.75 -21.65 8.22
C VAL A 183 -11.61 -20.26 8.85
N TYR A 184 -10.96 -20.14 10.00
CA TYR A 184 -10.72 -18.84 10.66
C TYR A 184 -9.36 -18.24 10.30
N ALA A 185 -8.48 -18.98 9.64
CA ALA A 185 -7.12 -18.53 9.38
C ALA A 185 -7.09 -17.24 8.53
N ASP A 186 -7.87 -17.18 7.45
CA ASP A 186 -7.93 -16.02 6.56
C ASP A 186 -8.54 -14.77 7.20
N PRO A 187 -9.75 -14.83 7.83
CA PRO A 187 -10.26 -13.70 8.59
C PRO A 187 -9.30 -13.23 9.69
N THR A 188 -8.64 -14.15 10.39
CA THR A 188 -7.66 -13.80 11.44
C THR A 188 -6.47 -13.05 10.86
N MET A 189 -5.94 -13.49 9.71
CA MET A 189 -4.86 -12.78 9.02
C MET A 189 -5.27 -11.35 8.65
N VAL A 190 -6.50 -11.14 8.18
CA VAL A 190 -6.99 -9.79 7.83
C VAL A 190 -7.16 -8.91 9.07
N ILE A 191 -7.65 -9.45 10.18
CA ILE A 191 -7.75 -8.74 11.45
C ILE A 191 -6.37 -8.24 11.89
N LEU A 192 -5.38 -9.15 11.92
CA LEU A 192 -4.01 -8.82 12.31
C LEU A 192 -3.39 -7.78 11.37
N ALA A 193 -3.54 -7.96 10.05
CA ALA A 193 -3.04 -7.03 9.05
C ALA A 193 -3.68 -5.64 9.18
N SER A 194 -5.00 -5.58 9.38
CA SER A 194 -5.74 -4.33 9.52
C SER A 194 -5.34 -3.56 10.78
N ILE A 195 -5.18 -4.25 11.92
CA ILE A 195 -4.71 -3.63 13.18
C ILE A 195 -3.27 -3.11 13.02
N TYR A 196 -2.40 -3.87 12.34
CA TYR A 196 -1.02 -3.46 12.16
C TYR A 196 -0.91 -2.27 11.18
N PHE A 197 -1.59 -2.34 10.04
CA PHE A 197 -1.49 -1.32 9.00
C PHE A 197 -2.20 -0.01 9.35
N ILE A 198 -3.26 0.01 10.16
CA ILE A 198 -3.95 1.25 10.51
C ILE A 198 -3.08 2.25 11.30
N ILE A 199 -2.00 1.79 11.93
CA ILE A 199 -1.09 2.62 12.73
C ILE A 199 -0.43 3.71 11.85
N VAL A 200 0.04 3.35 10.66
CA VAL A 200 0.76 4.28 9.77
C VAL A 200 -0.18 5.37 9.23
N PRO A 201 -1.32 5.05 8.61
CA PRO A 201 -2.28 6.05 8.13
C PRO A 201 -2.81 6.97 9.21
N VAL A 202 -3.08 6.47 10.42
CA VAL A 202 -3.53 7.32 11.54
C VAL A 202 -2.47 8.36 11.91
N LYS A 203 -1.19 7.97 11.95
CA LYS A 203 -0.10 8.92 12.16
C LYS A 203 0.00 9.95 11.04
N MET A 204 -0.14 9.51 9.78
CA MET A 204 -0.15 10.41 8.62
C MET A 204 -1.26 11.45 8.72
N VAL A 205 -2.48 11.04 9.05
CA VAL A 205 -3.63 11.96 9.21
C VAL A 205 -3.40 12.93 10.36
N ARG A 206 -2.93 12.45 11.51
CA ARG A 206 -2.66 13.31 12.68
C ARG A 206 -1.59 14.36 12.38
N GLN A 207 -0.50 13.96 11.74
CA GLN A 207 0.57 14.86 11.36
C GLN A 207 0.08 15.90 10.35
N ALA A 208 -0.60 15.46 9.29
CA ALA A 208 -1.13 16.36 8.29
C ALA A 208 -2.16 17.35 8.86
N ALA A 209 -3.01 16.90 9.78
CA ALA A 209 -3.95 17.79 10.47
C ALA A 209 -3.22 18.85 11.30
N SER A 210 -2.16 18.47 12.02
CA SER A 210 -1.30 19.42 12.75
C SER A 210 -0.69 20.46 11.81
N GLU A 211 -0.06 20.03 10.72
CA GLU A 211 0.55 20.93 9.74
C GLU A 211 -0.47 21.89 9.11
N LEU A 212 -1.68 21.42 8.81
CA LEU A 212 -2.76 22.27 8.29
C LEU A 212 -3.21 23.34 9.31
N MET A 213 -3.34 22.97 10.59
CA MET A 213 -3.69 23.91 11.66
C MET A 213 -2.59 24.97 11.85
N ASP A 214 -1.33 24.56 11.81
CA ASP A 214 -0.18 25.47 11.93
C ASP A 214 -0.15 26.47 10.78
N ILE A 215 -0.32 26.01 9.53
CA ILE A 215 -0.36 26.87 8.34
C ILE A 215 -1.54 27.88 8.41
N TYR A 216 -2.71 27.42 8.87
CA TYR A 216 -3.87 28.30 9.04
C TYR A 216 -3.62 29.38 10.10
N SER A 217 -3.03 29.00 11.24
CA SER A 217 -2.73 29.94 12.33
C SER A 217 -1.71 31.01 11.93
N HIS A 218 -0.67 30.65 11.17
CA HIS A 218 0.35 31.59 10.68
C HIS A 218 -0.14 32.44 9.50
N GLY A 219 -0.96 31.89 8.60
CA GLY A 219 -1.58 32.65 7.51
C GLY A 219 -2.55 33.73 8.00
N GLY A 220 -3.27 33.45 9.09
CA GLY A 220 -4.16 34.43 9.76
C GLY A 220 -3.41 35.62 10.37
N LEU A 221 -2.20 35.41 10.90
CA LEU A 221 -1.39 36.48 11.50
C LEU A 221 -0.79 37.44 10.45
N VAL A 222 -0.38 36.94 9.29
CA VAL A 222 0.16 37.76 8.19
C VAL A 222 -0.93 38.64 7.55
N HIS A 223 -2.16 38.12 7.41
CA HIS A 223 -3.30 38.95 6.98
C HIS A 223 -3.73 39.98 8.04
N ALA A 224 -3.65 39.65 9.33
CA ALA A 224 -3.95 40.61 10.40
C ALA A 224 -2.93 41.77 10.51
N GLN A 225 -1.67 41.56 10.11
CA GLN A 225 -0.64 42.60 10.08
C GLN A 225 -0.68 43.48 8.83
N ASN A 226 -1.18 42.99 7.69
CA ASN A 226 -1.33 43.78 6.46
C ASN A 226 -2.61 44.63 6.40
N ILE A 227 -3.47 44.56 7.42
CA ILE A 227 -4.72 45.35 7.55
C ILE A 227 -4.56 46.52 8.56
N LYS A 228 -3.40 46.63 9.23
CA LYS A 228 -3.04 47.77 10.07
C LYS A 228 -2.09 48.70 9.35
#